data_AF-A0AAR5P1T3-F1
#
_entry.id   AF-A0AAR5P1T3-F1
#
_cell.length_a   1.000
_cell.length_b   1.000
_cell.length_c   1.000
_cell.angle_alpha   90.00
_cell.angle_beta   90.00
_cell.angle_gamma   90.00
#
_symmetry.space_group_name_H-M   'P 1'
#
loop_
_entity.id
_entity.type
_entity.pdbx_description
1 polymer ?
#
loop_
_entity_poly.entity_id
_entity_poly.type
_entity_poly.pdbx_seq_one_letter_code
_entity_poly.pdbx_strand_id
1 'polypeptide(L)'
;MFFFSDSIYTERFMGLPTTSDNLEGYENAQLLKKYAGLKNKDYFLIHGTFDDNVHYQQSMMWAKVLERNDILFRQISYTDEDHSLSSVRPHLYHSLENFLNECFAEDS
;
A
#
# COMPACT_ATOMS: atom_id res chain seq x y z
N MET A 1 6.87 -9.84 -13.90
CA MET A 1 5.58 -9.41 -14.50
C MET A 1 4.90 -8.49 -13.49
N PHE A 2 5.16 -7.18 -13.54
CA PHE A 2 4.55 -6.18 -12.64
C PHE A 2 4.38 -4.87 -13.44
N PHE A 3 3.13 -4.44 -13.66
CA PHE A 3 2.82 -3.34 -14.60
C PHE A 3 1.56 -2.53 -14.29
N PHE A 4 0.94 -2.65 -13.11
CA PHE A 4 -0.38 -2.05 -12.89
C PHE A 4 -0.39 -0.86 -11.92
N SER A 5 0.47 0.12 -12.17
CA SER A 5 0.12 1.50 -11.83
C SER A 5 -0.22 2.16 -13.15
N ASP A 6 -1.44 2.67 -13.32
CA ASP A 6 -1.98 3.18 -14.58
C ASP A 6 -0.92 3.81 -15.48
N SER A 7 -0.86 3.30 -16.71
CA SER A 7 0.12 3.61 -17.76
C SER A 7 0.12 5.08 -18.21
N ILE A 8 -0.62 5.98 -17.56
CA ILE A 8 -0.63 7.41 -17.90
C ILE A 8 0.03 8.23 -16.81
N TYR A 9 -0.27 7.98 -15.53
CA TYR A 9 0.34 8.75 -14.43
C TYR A 9 1.77 8.31 -14.17
N THR A 10 2.02 7.00 -14.13
CA THR A 10 3.37 6.49 -13.87
C THR A 10 4.29 6.78 -15.04
N GLU A 11 3.83 6.60 -16.29
CA GLU A 11 4.64 6.89 -17.49
C GLU A 11 4.95 8.38 -17.65
N ARG A 12 4.04 9.28 -17.25
CA ARG A 12 4.25 10.72 -17.34
C ARG A 12 5.32 11.25 -16.39
N PHE A 13 5.49 10.63 -15.21
CA PHE A 13 6.45 11.09 -14.20
C PHE A 13 7.69 10.19 -14.09
N MET A 14 7.58 8.90 -14.41
CA MET A 14 8.65 7.91 -14.32
C MET A 14 9.13 7.43 -15.69
N GLY A 15 8.53 7.82 -16.82
CA GLY A 15 8.89 7.27 -18.14
C GLY A 15 8.41 5.82 -18.34
N LEU A 16 8.77 5.19 -19.45
CA LEU A 16 8.42 3.80 -19.73
C LEU A 16 9.32 2.85 -18.92
N PRO A 17 8.76 1.76 -18.35
CA PRO A 17 9.54 0.72 -17.66
C PRO A 17 10.21 -0.23 -18.68
N THR A 18 10.98 0.35 -19.61
CA THR A 18 11.81 -0.39 -20.57
C THR A 18 13.27 -0.26 -20.17
N THR A 19 14.09 -1.28 -20.47
CA THR A 19 15.55 -1.24 -20.29
C THR A 19 16.20 -0.04 -20.96
N SER A 20 15.57 0.51 -22.00
CA SER A 20 16.00 1.67 -22.77
C SER A 20 15.54 3.03 -22.22
N ASP A 21 14.69 3.05 -21.19
CA ASP A 21 14.15 4.29 -20.62
C ASP A 21 14.40 4.32 -19.10
N ASN A 22 13.44 4.02 -18.23
CA ASN A 22 13.62 4.15 -16.78
C ASN A 22 13.42 2.83 -16.00
N LEU A 23 13.79 1.68 -16.56
CA LEU A 23 13.64 0.40 -15.84
C LEU A 23 14.29 0.42 -14.46
N GLU A 24 15.47 1.01 -14.32
CA GLU A 24 16.19 1.13 -13.05
C GLU A 24 15.42 1.99 -12.03
N GLY A 25 14.79 3.09 -12.46
CA GLY A 25 13.93 3.91 -11.61
C GLY A 25 12.69 3.14 -11.14
N TYR A 26 12.08 2.34 -12.01
CA TYR A 26 11.00 1.44 -11.62
C TYR A 26 11.48 0.35 -10.66
N GLU A 27 12.68 -0.19 -10.84
CA GLU A 27 13.27 -1.22 -9.97
C GLU A 27 13.70 -0.68 -8.59
N ASN A 28 14.07 0.60 -8.50
CA ASN A 28 14.48 1.28 -7.27
C ASN A 28 13.29 1.87 -6.50
N ALA A 29 12.23 2.29 -7.22
CA ALA A 29 10.97 2.76 -6.63
C ALA A 29 10.08 1.62 -6.11
N GLN A 30 10.44 0.36 -6.37
CA GLN A 30 9.75 -0.81 -5.84
C GLN A 30 9.84 -0.85 -4.30
N LEU A 31 8.78 -0.36 -3.64
CA LEU A 31 8.48 -0.64 -2.23
C LEU A 31 8.58 -2.14 -1.92
N LEU A 32 8.28 -3.00 -2.92
CA LEU A 32 8.42 -4.46 -2.88
C LEU A 32 9.82 -4.97 -2.46
N LYS A 33 10.88 -4.15 -2.56
CA LYS A 33 12.24 -4.50 -2.10
C LYS A 33 12.61 -3.94 -0.73
N LYS A 34 11.78 -3.05 -0.16
CA LYS A 34 12.05 -2.33 1.10
C LYS A 34 11.31 -2.91 2.31
N TYR A 35 10.67 -4.07 2.17
CA TYR A 35 9.92 -4.74 3.24
C TYR A 35 10.75 -4.99 4.51
N ALA A 36 12.07 -5.14 4.39
CA ALA A 36 12.95 -5.43 5.53
C ALA A 36 12.86 -4.38 6.65
N GLY A 37 12.56 -3.11 6.32
CA GLY A 37 12.39 -2.04 7.30
C GLY A 37 11.11 -2.13 8.13
N LEU A 38 10.16 -2.99 7.74
CA LEU A 38 8.93 -3.24 8.48
C LEU A 38 9.02 -4.45 9.43
N LYS A 39 10.15 -5.18 9.41
CA LYS A 39 10.36 -6.26 10.39
C LYS A 39 10.36 -5.65 11.80
N ASN A 40 9.49 -6.19 12.66
CA ASN A 40 9.27 -5.73 14.04
C ASN A 40 8.71 -4.29 14.14
N LYS A 41 7.91 -3.87 13.15
CA LYS A 41 7.16 -2.61 13.19
C LYS A 41 5.68 -2.91 13.04
N ASP A 42 4.86 -2.14 13.75
CA ASP A 42 3.43 -2.13 13.51
C ASP A 42 3.14 -1.44 12.19
N TYR A 43 2.49 -2.16 11.29
CA TYR A 43 2.13 -1.67 9.97
C TYR A 43 0.65 -1.90 9.72
N PHE A 44 -0.04 -0.85 9.27
CA PHE A 44 -1.46 -0.88 8.96
C PHE A 44 -1.71 -0.46 7.52
N LEU A 45 -2.18 -1.40 6.70
CA LEU A 45 -2.55 -1.21 5.30
C LEU A 45 -4.06 -0.97 5.17
N ILE A 46 -4.46 0.16 4.61
CA ILE A 46 -5.87 0.51 4.42
C ILE A 46 -6.09 0.91 2.96
N HIS A 47 -7.13 0.37 2.31
CA HIS A 47 -7.46 0.73 0.92
C HIS A 47 -8.93 0.42 0.58
N GLY A 48 -9.58 1.28 -0.20
CA GLY A 48 -10.85 1.00 -0.87
C GLY A 48 -10.70 0.01 -2.04
N THR A 49 -11.69 -0.85 -2.27
CA THR A 49 -11.62 -1.85 -3.34
C THR A 49 -12.03 -1.29 -4.71
N PHE A 50 -12.66 -0.12 -4.75
CA PHE A 50 -13.14 0.54 -5.96
C PHE A 50 -12.39 1.86 -6.24
N ASP A 51 -11.13 1.93 -5.77
CA ASP A 51 -10.23 3.05 -6.07
C ASP A 51 -9.83 3.00 -7.55
N ASP A 52 -10.22 4.03 -8.29
CA ASP A 52 -10.00 4.21 -9.73
C ASP A 52 -8.73 5.02 -10.04
N ASN A 53 -8.08 5.59 -9.02
CA ASN A 53 -6.87 6.38 -9.14
C ASN A 53 -5.62 5.60 -8.72
N VAL A 54 -5.72 4.82 -7.64
CA VAL A 54 -4.69 3.90 -7.18
C VAL A 54 -5.32 2.52 -7.04
N HIS A 55 -5.25 1.69 -8.08
CA HIS A 55 -5.91 0.38 -8.06
C HIS A 55 -5.57 -0.44 -6.81
N TYR A 56 -6.60 -1.02 -6.19
CA TYR A 56 -6.49 -1.92 -5.03
C TYR A 56 -5.49 -3.08 -5.24
N GLN A 57 -5.23 -3.46 -6.50
CA GLN A 57 -4.20 -4.42 -6.88
C GLN A 57 -2.81 -4.08 -6.30
N GLN A 58 -2.49 -2.80 -6.15
CA GLN A 58 -1.24 -2.33 -5.55
C GLN A 58 -1.13 -2.77 -4.08
N SER A 59 -2.18 -2.54 -3.28
CA SER A 59 -2.24 -3.02 -1.90
C SER A 59 -2.13 -4.53 -1.83
N MET A 60 -2.81 -5.26 -2.71
CA MET A 60 -2.75 -6.72 -2.72
C MET A 60 -1.36 -7.26 -3.09
N MET A 61 -0.67 -6.60 -4.02
CA MET A 61 0.71 -6.96 -4.35
C MET A 61 1.66 -6.71 -3.18
N TRP A 62 1.44 -5.64 -2.42
CA TRP A 62 2.23 -5.34 -1.23
C TRP A 62 1.96 -6.34 -0.10
N ALA A 63 0.69 -6.61 0.20
CA ALA A 63 0.28 -7.65 1.15
C ALA A 63 0.95 -8.99 0.83
N LYS A 64 0.91 -9.42 -0.43
CA LYS A 64 1.60 -10.64 -0.90
C LYS A 64 3.11 -10.64 -0.64
N VAL A 65 3.77 -9.48 -0.73
CA VAL A 65 5.20 -9.36 -0.41
C VAL A 65 5.44 -9.48 1.10
N LEU A 66 4.62 -8.84 1.93
CA LEU A 66 4.73 -8.95 3.39
C LEU A 66 4.48 -10.39 3.85
N GLU A 67 3.42 -11.02 3.36
CA GLU A 67 3.06 -12.42 3.62
C GLU A 67 4.20 -13.38 3.24
N ARG A 68 4.79 -13.22 2.06
CA ARG A 68 5.90 -14.07 1.59
C ARG A 68 7.20 -13.90 2.38
N ASN A 69 7.35 -12.79 3.09
CA ASN A 69 8.53 -12.48 3.88
C ASN A 69 8.28 -12.60 5.40
N ASP A 70 7.15 -13.21 5.79
CA ASP A 70 6.78 -13.44 7.19
C ASP A 70 6.78 -12.14 8.02
N ILE A 71 6.19 -11.09 7.45
CA ILE A 71 6.02 -9.79 8.13
C ILE A 71 4.55 -9.66 8.49
N LEU A 72 4.27 -9.56 9.78
CA LEU A 72 2.95 -9.29 10.30
C LEU A 72 2.53 -7.84 10.01
N PHE A 73 1.26 -7.67 9.66
CA PHE A 73 0.64 -6.38 9.42
C PHE A 73 -0.87 -6.47 9.65
N ARG A 74 -1.50 -5.33 9.90
CA ARG A 74 -2.95 -5.18 9.91
C ARG A 74 -3.40 -4.74 8.52
N GLN A 75 -4.53 -5.24 8.06
CA GLN A 75 -5.15 -4.79 6.82
C GLN A 75 -6.65 -4.53 6.99
N ILE A 76 -7.13 -3.43 6.42
CA ILE A 76 -8.56 -3.20 6.19
C ILE A 76 -8.79 -2.87 4.73
N SER A 77 -9.77 -3.54 4.14
CA SER A 77 -10.25 -3.28 2.78
C SER A 77 -11.68 -2.77 2.86
N TYR A 78 -11.92 -1.56 2.35
CA TYR A 78 -13.27 -0.99 2.32
C TYR A 78 -13.94 -1.27 0.98
N THR A 79 -14.98 -2.09 1.00
CA THR A 79 -15.73 -2.48 -0.20
C THR A 79 -16.43 -1.29 -0.82
N ASP A 80 -16.36 -1.19 -2.15
CA ASP A 80 -17.03 -0.16 -2.97
C ASP A 80 -16.59 1.28 -2.71
N GLU A 81 -15.58 1.49 -1.85
CA GLU A 81 -15.00 2.81 -1.63
C GLU A 81 -13.94 3.13 -2.69
N ASP A 82 -13.97 4.37 -3.15
CA ASP A 82 -12.96 5.00 -3.98
C ASP A 82 -11.78 5.54 -3.13
N HIS A 83 -10.88 6.30 -3.77
CA HIS A 83 -9.71 6.91 -3.13
C HIS A 83 -10.04 7.80 -1.91
N SER A 84 -11.27 8.32 -1.83
CA SER A 84 -11.67 9.26 -0.78
C SER A 84 -12.06 8.61 0.53
N LEU A 85 -12.40 7.31 0.52
CA LEU A 85 -12.96 6.56 1.66
C LEU A 85 -14.09 7.33 2.37
N SER A 86 -14.88 8.09 1.61
CA SER A 86 -15.75 9.14 2.15
C SER A 86 -16.92 8.58 2.95
N SER A 87 -17.48 7.43 2.55
CA SER A 87 -18.67 6.88 3.21
C SER A 87 -18.32 6.12 4.51
N VAL A 88 -17.06 5.70 4.63
CA VAL A 88 -16.55 4.90 5.75
C VAL A 88 -15.71 5.69 6.75
N ARG A 89 -15.65 7.03 6.64
CA ARG A 89 -14.82 7.90 7.48
C ARG A 89 -14.92 7.61 8.98
N PRO A 90 -16.10 7.44 9.59
CA PRO A 90 -16.18 7.11 11.02
C PRO A 90 -15.44 5.81 11.36
N HIS A 91 -15.64 4.75 10.56
CA HIS A 91 -14.97 3.47 10.76
C HIS A 91 -13.46 3.58 10.53
N LEU A 92 -13.03 4.35 9.52
CA LEU A 92 -11.63 4.65 9.26
C LEU A 92 -10.96 5.29 10.47
N TYR A 93 -11.53 6.36 11.02
CA TYR A 93 -10.94 7.07 12.15
C TYR A 93 -10.91 6.22 13.43
N HIS A 94 -11.97 5.46 13.73
CA HIS A 94 -11.94 4.53 14.88
C HIS A 94 -10.90 3.42 14.69
N SER A 95 -10.74 2.91 13.47
CA SER A 95 -9.72 1.87 13.19
C SER A 95 -8.31 2.41 13.36
N LEU A 96 -8.07 3.65 12.92
CA LEU A 96 -6.79 4.35 13.12
C LEU A 96 -6.52 4.61 14.60
N GLU A 97 -7.51 5.13 15.33
CA GLU A 97 -7.40 5.38 16.77
C GLU A 97 -7.08 4.08 17.53
N ASN A 98 -7.81 3.00 17.25
CA ASN A 98 -7.54 1.70 17.87
C ASN A 98 -6.11 1.22 17.57
N PHE A 99 -5.67 1.28 16.31
CA PHE A 99 -4.32 0.89 15.92
C PHE A 99 -3.25 1.74 16.62
N LEU A 100 -3.40 3.07 16.65
CA LEU A 100 -2.43 3.96 17.30
C LEU A 100 -2.41 3.76 18.82
N ASN A 101 -3.57 3.57 19.44
CA ASN A 101 -3.65 3.28 20.88
C ASN A 101 -2.91 1.99 21.22
N GLU A 102 -3.06 0.93 20.43
CA GLU A 102 -2.29 -0.32 20.63
C GLU A 102 -0.79 -0.10 20.47
N CYS A 103 -0.36 0.69 19.48
CA CYS A 103 1.06 0.99 19.25
C CYS A 103 1.71 1.80 20.38
N PHE A 104 0.95 2.66 21.07
CA PHE A 104 1.48 3.56 22.11
C PHE A 104 1.11 3.15 23.54
N ALA A 105 0.21 2.17 23.72
CA ALA A 105 -0.18 1.67 25.04
C ALA A 105 0.88 0.77 25.69
N GLU A 106 1.87 0.28 24.94
CA GLU A 106 2.97 -0.52 25.50
C GLU A 106 4.03 0.32 26.26
N ASP A 107 3.92 1.66 26.23
CA ASP A 107 4.85 2.60 26.89
C ASP A 107 4.36 3.12 28.27
N SER A 108 3.29 2.55 28.86
CA SER A 108 2.72 2.96 30.17
C SER A 108 2.77 1.90 31.25
#